data_AF-A0A4U1I9M2-F1
#
_entry.id   AF-A0A4U1I9M2-F1
#
_cell.length_a   1.000
_cell.length_b   1.000
_cell.length_c   1.000
_cell.angle_alpha   90.00
_cell.angle_beta   90.00
_cell.angle_gamma   90.00
#
_symmetry.space_group_name_H-M   'P 1'
#
loop_
_entity.id
_entity.type
_entity.pdbx_description
1 polymer ?
#
loop_
_entity_poly.entity_id
_entity_poly.type
_entity_poly.pdbx_seq_one_letter_code
_entity_poly.pdbx_strand_id
1 'polypeptide(L)'
;MNSTSIPQPSDLPSPARYAEPTEANIRELVYAFYGRVRADALLGPVFDAVLAGRWDDHLPKMCIFWGSLVLGAKQYRGNVQQAHAPLEGVEPRHFSRWLHLFLDTVENRYEPAAAVRFMEPALRIAQSLQLSRFGWDYVVPPEQQALLDLIAPKRGGRDDAHDARPRGEPFPAKIIGRSANDSES
;
A
#
# COMPACT_ATOMS: atom_id res chain seq x y z
N MET A 1 59.09 6.43 11.73
CA MET A 1 57.78 7.05 12.04
C MET A 1 56.90 6.87 10.82
N ASN A 2 56.00 5.89 10.81
CA ASN A 2 54.89 5.83 9.86
C ASN A 2 53.67 5.36 10.64
N SER A 3 52.82 6.32 11.01
CA SER A 3 51.53 6.04 11.64
C SER A 3 50.55 5.65 10.56
N THR A 4 50.24 4.36 10.47
CA THR A 4 49.12 3.86 9.67
C THR A 4 47.83 4.27 10.37
N SER A 5 47.14 5.28 9.82
CA SER A 5 45.83 5.72 10.30
C SER A 5 44.79 4.67 9.90
N ILE A 6 44.08 4.11 10.89
CA ILE A 6 42.95 3.21 10.66
C ILE A 6 41.77 4.06 10.14
N PRO A 7 41.09 3.67 9.04
CA PRO A 7 39.93 4.42 8.55
C PRO A 7 38.76 4.33 9.56
N GLN A 8 38.12 5.48 9.81
CA GLN A 8 36.92 5.59 10.65
C GLN A 8 35.71 4.94 9.95
N PRO A 9 34.79 4.28 10.67
CA PRO A 9 33.65 3.55 10.09
C PRO A 9 32.55 4.43 9.45
N SER A 10 32.76 5.74 9.35
CA SER A 10 31.78 6.71 8.83
C SER A 10 31.85 6.93 7.31
N ASP A 11 32.84 6.35 6.62
CA ASP A 11 33.07 6.50 5.17
C ASP A 11 32.62 5.29 4.33
N LEU A 12 31.85 4.36 4.91
CA LEU A 12 31.29 3.27 4.10
C LEU A 12 30.23 3.86 3.16
N PRO A 13 30.36 3.70 1.83
CA PRO A 13 29.34 4.15 0.92
C PRO A 13 28.03 3.46 1.32
N SER A 14 26.99 4.26 1.54
CA SER A 14 25.62 3.74 1.67
C SER A 14 25.40 2.78 0.51
N PRO A 15 24.93 1.53 0.74
CA PRO A 15 24.80 0.55 -0.32
C PRO A 15 24.06 1.19 -1.49
N ALA A 16 24.65 1.10 -2.69
CA ALA A 16 24.11 1.76 -3.86
C ALA A 16 22.63 1.41 -4.01
N ARG A 17 21.77 2.42 -4.06
CA ARG A 17 20.33 2.21 -4.21
C ARG A 17 20.04 1.59 -5.57
N TYR A 18 19.03 0.74 -5.64
CA TYR A 18 18.66 0.07 -6.87
C TYR A 18 18.01 1.05 -7.84
N ALA A 19 18.57 1.15 -9.04
CA ALA A 19 18.00 1.95 -10.13
C ALA A 19 16.73 1.31 -10.72
N GLU A 20 16.62 -0.02 -10.68
CA GLU A 20 15.48 -0.77 -11.23
C GLU A 20 14.97 -1.86 -10.26
N PRO A 21 13.64 -2.04 -10.15
CA PRO A 21 13.04 -3.14 -9.41
C PRO A 21 13.26 -4.50 -10.07
N THR A 22 13.56 -5.51 -9.26
CA THR A 22 13.64 -6.92 -9.63
C THR A 22 12.94 -7.75 -8.56
N GLU A 23 12.54 -8.99 -8.86
CA GLU A 23 11.91 -9.85 -7.85
C GLU A 23 12.77 -10.02 -6.59
N ALA A 24 14.09 -10.14 -6.76
CA ALA A 24 15.04 -10.29 -5.66
C ALA A 24 15.08 -9.05 -4.76
N ASN A 25 15.26 -7.85 -5.32
CA ASN A 25 15.33 -6.64 -4.51
C ASN A 25 13.97 -6.23 -3.92
N ILE A 26 12.86 -6.59 -4.58
CA ILE A 26 11.49 -6.42 -4.04
C ILE A 26 11.28 -7.34 -2.84
N ARG A 27 11.73 -8.59 -2.91
CA ARG A 27 11.69 -9.51 -1.76
C ARG A 27 12.43 -8.91 -0.57
N GLU A 28 13.65 -8.43 -0.79
CA GLU A 28 14.41 -7.78 0.29
C GLU A 28 13.70 -6.53 0.86
N LEU A 29 13.11 -5.68 0.00
CA LEU A 29 12.30 -4.54 0.43
C LEU A 29 11.15 -4.99 1.34
N VAL A 30 10.39 -5.99 0.91
CA VAL A 30 9.22 -6.51 1.64
C VAL A 30 9.63 -7.05 3.01
N TYR A 31 10.69 -7.85 3.07
CA TYR A 31 11.16 -8.41 4.34
C TYR A 31 11.72 -7.32 5.27
N ALA A 32 12.48 -6.35 4.74
CA ALA A 32 12.98 -5.23 5.53
C ALA A 32 11.83 -4.38 6.08
N PHE A 33 10.84 -4.05 5.24
CA PHE A 33 9.67 -3.27 5.63
C PHE A 33 8.84 -3.96 6.71
N TYR A 34 8.46 -5.23 6.50
CA TYR A 34 7.64 -5.93 7.49
C TYR A 34 8.40 -6.29 8.76
N GLY A 35 9.72 -6.41 8.71
CA GLY A 35 10.56 -6.46 9.92
C GLY A 35 10.39 -5.19 10.78
N ARG A 36 10.36 -4.01 10.14
CA ARG A 36 10.10 -2.73 10.83
C ARG A 36 8.66 -2.64 11.34
N VAL A 37 7.68 -3.05 10.54
CA VAL A 37 6.26 -3.08 10.94
C VAL A 37 6.06 -3.94 12.20
N ARG A 38 6.66 -5.13 12.23
CA ARG A 38 6.56 -6.04 13.37
C ARG A 38 7.21 -5.48 14.63
N ALA A 39 8.33 -4.77 14.49
CA ALA A 39 9.03 -4.14 15.61
C ALA A 39 8.41 -2.81 16.07
N ASP A 40 7.48 -2.25 15.30
CA ASP A 40 6.88 -0.95 15.58
C ASP A 40 5.85 -1.04 16.71
N ALA A 41 5.93 -0.14 17.71
CA ALA A 41 5.05 -0.18 18.87
C ALA A 41 3.57 0.11 18.56
N LEU A 42 3.28 0.82 17.46
CA LEU A 42 1.91 1.13 17.04
C LEU A 42 1.36 0.07 16.08
N LEU A 43 2.16 -0.37 15.10
CA LEU A 43 1.71 -1.34 14.09
C LEU A 43 1.84 -2.79 14.54
N GLY A 44 2.91 -3.13 15.26
CA GLY A 44 3.22 -4.49 15.69
C GLY A 44 2.02 -5.20 16.34
N PRO A 45 1.34 -4.60 17.35
CA PRO A 45 0.17 -5.20 17.96
C PRO A 45 -1.00 -5.46 17.00
N VAL A 46 -1.24 -4.56 16.04
CA VAL A 46 -2.30 -4.71 15.03
C VAL A 46 -2.01 -5.88 14.10
N PHE A 47 -0.76 -5.99 13.64
CA PHE A 47 -0.35 -7.08 12.77
C PHE A 47 -0.27 -8.41 13.52
N ASP A 48 0.25 -8.44 14.74
CA ASP A 48 0.37 -9.67 15.54
C ASP A 48 -0.99 -10.24 15.94
N ALA A 49 -2.01 -9.40 16.17
CA ALA A 49 -3.39 -9.85 16.39
C ALA A 49 -3.92 -10.74 15.26
N VAL A 50 -3.40 -10.58 14.04
CA VAL A 50 -3.82 -11.34 12.85
C VAL A 50 -2.74 -12.29 12.36
N LEU A 51 -1.46 -12.00 12.51
CA LEU A 51 -0.37 -12.71 11.86
C LEU A 51 0.56 -13.45 12.82
N ALA A 52 0.29 -13.45 14.13
CA ALA A 52 1.06 -14.26 15.07
C ALA A 52 1.14 -15.72 14.58
N GLY A 53 2.37 -16.22 14.40
CA GLY A 53 2.65 -17.56 13.88
C GLY A 53 2.41 -17.76 12.36
N ARG A 54 1.98 -16.73 11.62
CA ARG A 54 1.62 -16.81 10.19
C ARG A 54 2.43 -15.88 9.28
N TRP A 55 3.50 -15.28 9.81
CA TRP A 55 4.37 -14.38 9.06
C TRP A 55 5.00 -15.06 7.84
N ASP A 56 5.39 -16.32 7.96
CA ASP A 56 6.00 -17.08 6.85
C ASP A 56 5.03 -17.35 5.69
N ASP A 57 3.72 -17.39 5.96
CA ASP A 57 2.68 -17.48 4.93
C ASP A 57 2.33 -16.10 4.32
N HIS A 58 2.52 -15.03 5.09
CA HIS A 58 2.14 -13.67 4.70
C HIS A 58 3.20 -13.02 3.80
N LEU A 59 4.49 -13.10 4.16
CA LEU A 59 5.57 -12.41 3.46
C LEU A 59 5.71 -12.83 1.98
N PRO A 60 5.59 -14.12 1.59
CA PRO A 60 5.59 -14.51 0.18
C PRO A 60 4.44 -13.88 -0.61
N LYS A 61 3.24 -13.77 -0.02
CA LYS A 61 2.08 -13.13 -0.66
C LYS A 61 2.35 -11.63 -0.89
N MET A 62 3.02 -10.97 0.06
CA MET A 62 3.42 -9.57 -0.08
C MET A 62 4.49 -9.36 -1.15
N CYS A 63 5.42 -10.31 -1.30
CA CYS A 63 6.39 -10.28 -2.42
C CYS A 63 5.67 -10.34 -3.76
N ILE A 64 4.70 -11.26 -3.92
CA ILE A 64 3.89 -11.38 -5.14
C ILE A 64 3.06 -10.12 -5.39
N PHE A 65 2.45 -9.56 -4.33
CA PHE A 65 1.66 -8.33 -4.42
C PHE A 65 2.47 -7.14 -4.94
N TRP A 66 3.60 -6.82 -4.30
CA TRP A 66 4.44 -5.71 -4.71
C TRP A 66 5.12 -5.96 -6.05
N GLY A 67 5.57 -7.19 -6.31
CA GLY A 67 6.08 -7.61 -7.62
C GLY A 67 5.06 -7.37 -8.72
N SER A 68 3.79 -7.71 -8.47
CA SER A 68 2.71 -7.53 -9.44
C SER A 68 2.46 -6.07 -9.81
N LEU A 69 2.45 -5.20 -8.80
CA LEU A 69 2.23 -3.77 -8.99
C LEU A 69 3.40 -3.11 -9.72
N VAL A 70 4.62 -3.42 -9.30
CA VAL A 70 5.81 -2.68 -9.72
C VAL A 70 6.36 -3.20 -11.04
N LEU A 71 6.34 -4.52 -11.24
CA LEU A 71 6.82 -5.16 -12.47
C LEU A 71 5.72 -5.31 -13.53
N GLY A 72 4.47 -4.93 -13.22
CA GLY A 72 3.32 -5.10 -14.12
C GLY A 72 2.92 -6.57 -14.32
N ALA A 73 3.42 -7.48 -13.49
CA ALA A 73 3.04 -8.88 -13.48
C ALA A 73 1.60 -9.01 -12.96
N LYS A 74 0.66 -9.53 -13.75
CA LYS A 74 -0.73 -9.76 -13.29
C LYS A 74 -0.87 -11.02 -12.42
N GLN A 75 0.02 -11.18 -11.43
CA GLN A 75 0.14 -12.42 -10.63
C GLN A 75 -0.65 -12.35 -9.32
N TYR A 76 -0.85 -11.17 -8.74
CA TYR A 76 -1.72 -10.99 -7.58
C TYR A 76 -3.20 -10.97 -7.99
N ARG A 77 -4.01 -11.83 -7.35
CA ARG A 77 -5.44 -12.00 -7.62
C ARG A 77 -6.35 -11.70 -6.41
N GLY A 78 -5.79 -11.17 -5.32
CA GLY A 78 -6.54 -10.85 -4.11
C GLY A 78 -7.28 -9.51 -4.18
N ASN A 79 -8.27 -9.33 -3.31
CA ASN A 79 -8.93 -8.04 -3.09
C ASN A 79 -8.40 -7.41 -1.80
N VAL A 80 -7.65 -6.32 -1.94
CA VAL A 80 -6.98 -5.65 -0.81
C VAL A 80 -8.00 -5.11 0.19
N GLN A 81 -9.08 -4.49 -0.28
CA GLN A 81 -10.13 -3.94 0.57
C GLN A 81 -10.78 -5.04 1.42
N GLN A 82 -11.15 -6.18 0.82
CA GLN A 82 -11.74 -7.31 1.54
C GLN A 82 -10.78 -7.91 2.58
N ALA A 83 -9.48 -7.94 2.29
CA ALA A 83 -8.49 -8.42 3.24
C ALA A 83 -8.32 -7.51 4.48
N HIS A 84 -8.57 -6.21 4.34
CA HIS A 84 -8.42 -5.23 5.42
C HIS A 84 -9.74 -4.87 6.14
N ALA A 85 -10.89 -5.15 5.52
CA ALA A 85 -12.21 -4.92 6.10
C ALA A 85 -12.42 -5.56 7.50
N PRO A 86 -12.02 -6.82 7.77
CA PRO A 86 -12.26 -7.45 9.07
C PRO A 86 -11.29 -6.99 10.18
N LEU A 87 -10.32 -6.12 9.89
CA LEU A 87 -9.37 -5.65 10.90
C LEU A 87 -10.09 -4.72 11.88
N GLU A 88 -10.04 -5.04 13.16
CA GLU A 88 -10.56 -4.19 14.25
C GLU A 88 -9.44 -3.27 14.79
N GLY A 89 -9.81 -2.17 15.45
CA GLY A 89 -8.85 -1.27 16.10
C GLY A 89 -7.94 -0.45 15.15
N VAL A 90 -8.06 -0.61 13.83
CA VAL A 90 -7.31 0.21 12.87
C VAL A 90 -7.88 1.63 12.80
N GLU A 91 -7.06 2.59 13.21
CA GLU A 91 -7.29 4.03 13.20
C GLU A 91 -6.42 4.76 12.16
N PRO A 92 -6.74 6.02 11.79
CA PRO A 92 -5.96 6.84 10.85
C PRO A 92 -4.44 6.84 11.09
N ARG A 93 -4.00 6.96 12.36
CA ARG A 93 -2.57 6.98 12.72
C ARG A 93 -1.81 5.73 12.29
N HIS A 94 -2.47 4.58 12.20
CA HIS A 94 -1.84 3.35 11.73
C HIS A 94 -1.52 3.44 10.23
N PHE A 95 -2.40 4.02 9.42
CA PHE A 95 -2.13 4.27 8.01
C PHE A 95 -0.95 5.23 7.82
N SER A 96 -0.95 6.36 8.56
CA SER A 96 0.15 7.32 8.51
C SER A 96 1.49 6.67 8.91
N ARG A 97 1.50 5.85 9.97
CA ARG A 97 2.71 5.17 10.41
C ARG A 97 3.18 4.11 9.42
N TRP A 98 2.25 3.32 8.87
CA TRP A 98 2.57 2.30 7.86
C TRP A 98 3.15 2.96 6.60
N LEU A 99 2.53 4.04 6.11
CA LEU A 99 3.02 4.80 4.96
C LEU A 99 4.41 5.37 5.23
N HIS A 100 4.61 6.01 6.38
CA HIS A 100 5.91 6.56 6.76
C HIS A 100 7.02 5.48 6.73
N LEU A 101 6.79 4.33 7.37
CA LEU A 101 7.76 3.23 7.35
C LEU A 101 7.99 2.68 5.95
N PHE A 102 6.93 2.59 5.13
CA PHE A 102 7.04 2.05 3.78
C PHE A 102 7.84 2.99 2.87
N LEU A 103 7.47 4.27 2.82
CA LEU A 103 8.13 5.28 2.01
C LEU A 103 9.61 5.39 2.38
N ASP A 104 9.93 5.49 3.68
CA ASP A 104 11.31 5.55 4.16
C ASP A 104 12.11 4.28 3.79
N THR A 105 11.49 3.10 3.86
CA THR A 105 12.18 1.87 3.45
C THR A 105 12.45 1.84 1.93
N VAL A 106 11.54 2.39 1.12
CA VAL A 106 11.71 2.49 -0.34
C VAL A 106 12.80 3.51 -0.68
N GLU A 107 12.80 4.70 -0.09
CA GLU A 107 13.78 5.78 -0.37
C GLU A 107 15.22 5.38 -0.04
N ASN A 108 15.38 4.59 1.02
CA ASN A 108 16.68 4.07 1.43
C ASN A 108 17.20 2.94 0.53
N ARG A 109 16.34 2.34 -0.32
CA ARG A 109 16.69 1.17 -1.14
C ARG A 109 16.68 1.43 -2.64
N TYR A 110 15.92 2.41 -3.12
CA TYR A 110 15.73 2.66 -4.54
C TYR A 110 16.08 4.10 -4.91
N GLU A 111 16.63 4.27 -6.11
CA GLU A 111 16.76 5.60 -6.70
C GLU A 111 15.38 6.21 -6.97
N PRO A 112 15.25 7.55 -7.02
CA PRO A 112 13.94 8.22 -7.04
C PRO A 112 12.97 7.72 -8.12
N ALA A 113 13.47 7.42 -9.33
CA ALA A 113 12.64 6.92 -10.43
C ALA A 113 12.03 5.54 -10.15
N ALA A 114 12.80 4.63 -9.53
CA ALA A 114 12.29 3.34 -9.11
C ALA A 114 11.40 3.44 -7.87
N ALA A 115 11.75 4.31 -6.91
CA ALA A 115 11.01 4.52 -5.68
C ALA A 115 9.54 4.91 -5.95
N VAL A 116 9.32 5.86 -6.86
CA VAL A 116 7.98 6.34 -7.27
C VAL A 116 7.05 5.18 -7.67
N ARG A 117 7.57 4.14 -8.34
CA ARG A 117 6.79 2.97 -8.77
C ARG A 117 6.20 2.16 -7.62
N PHE A 118 6.75 2.28 -6.41
CA PHE A 118 6.21 1.68 -5.18
C PHE A 118 5.33 2.66 -4.40
N MET A 119 5.77 3.91 -4.29
CA MET A 119 5.11 4.91 -3.44
C MET A 119 3.74 5.30 -3.99
N GLU A 120 3.62 5.48 -5.30
CA GLU A 120 2.38 5.87 -5.95
C GLU A 120 1.23 4.88 -5.67
N PRO A 121 1.38 3.56 -5.93
CA PRO A 121 0.32 2.62 -5.60
C PRO A 121 0.10 2.51 -4.08
N ALA A 122 1.14 2.58 -3.25
CA ALA A 122 1.01 2.52 -1.79
C ALA A 122 0.08 3.62 -1.26
N LEU A 123 0.31 4.86 -1.68
CA LEU A 123 -0.50 6.02 -1.28
C LEU A 123 -1.94 5.91 -1.77
N ARG A 124 -2.16 5.47 -3.02
CA ARG A 124 -3.52 5.27 -3.56
C ARG A 124 -4.28 4.16 -2.85
N ILE A 125 -3.63 3.04 -2.56
CA ILE A 125 -4.23 1.93 -1.83
C ILE A 125 -4.59 2.39 -0.41
N ALA A 126 -3.68 3.08 0.29
CA ALA A 126 -3.95 3.62 1.61
C ALA A 126 -5.15 4.57 1.60
N GLN A 127 -5.21 5.52 0.65
CA GLN A 127 -6.35 6.42 0.49
C GLN A 127 -7.66 5.65 0.26
N SER A 128 -7.68 4.66 -0.63
CA SER A 128 -8.87 3.83 -0.89
C SER A 128 -9.34 3.09 0.36
N LEU A 129 -8.41 2.51 1.14
CA LEU A 129 -8.72 1.81 2.38
C LEU A 129 -9.25 2.75 3.46
N GLN A 130 -8.64 3.93 3.61
CA GLN A 130 -9.07 4.94 4.57
C GLN A 130 -10.49 5.43 4.26
N LEU A 131 -10.80 5.75 3.00
CA LEU A 131 -12.14 6.16 2.58
C LEU A 131 -13.17 5.05 2.80
N SER A 132 -12.82 3.80 2.46
CA SER A 132 -13.70 2.65 2.67
C SER A 132 -13.99 2.39 4.15
N ARG A 133 -13.04 2.72 5.05
CA ARG A 133 -13.14 2.40 6.48
C ARG A 133 -13.74 3.53 7.31
N PHE A 134 -13.37 4.77 7.03
CA PHE A 134 -13.73 5.94 7.82
C PHE A 134 -14.85 6.77 7.18
N GLY A 135 -15.31 6.38 6.00
CA GLY A 135 -16.37 7.05 5.27
C GLY A 135 -15.86 8.15 4.35
N TRP A 136 -16.77 8.67 3.53
CA TRP A 136 -16.47 9.67 2.49
C TRP A 136 -16.17 11.06 3.05
N ASP A 137 -16.62 11.34 4.28
CA ASP A 137 -16.34 12.59 4.99
C ASP A 137 -14.96 12.60 5.67
N TYR A 138 -14.23 11.47 5.61
CA TYR A 138 -12.88 11.39 6.14
C TYR A 138 -11.92 12.25 5.33
N VAL A 139 -11.27 13.19 6.01
CA VAL A 139 -10.21 14.02 5.44
C VAL A 139 -8.88 13.30 5.55
N VAL A 140 -8.30 12.95 4.40
CA VAL A 140 -6.94 12.41 4.33
C VAL A 140 -5.98 13.43 4.94
N PRO A 141 -5.02 13.01 5.80
CA PRO A 141 -4.07 13.93 6.41
C PRO A 141 -3.35 14.79 5.36
N PRO A 142 -3.19 16.11 5.57
CA PRO A 142 -2.62 17.02 4.56
C PRO A 142 -1.24 16.59 4.05
N GLU A 143 -0.41 16.02 4.91
CA GLU A 143 0.90 15.49 4.56
C GLU A 143 0.82 14.32 3.57
N GLN A 144 -0.18 13.44 3.74
CA GLN A 144 -0.43 12.33 2.84
C GLN A 144 -1.00 12.82 1.51
N GLN A 145 -1.89 13.82 1.55
CA GLN A 145 -2.46 14.42 0.33
C GLN A 145 -1.38 15.14 -0.49
N ALA A 146 -0.48 15.89 0.15
CA ALA A 146 0.63 16.55 -0.50
C ALA A 146 1.57 15.56 -1.20
N LEU A 147 1.86 14.41 -0.57
CA LEU A 147 2.64 13.34 -1.18
C LEU A 147 1.94 12.74 -2.40
N LEU A 148 0.62 12.51 -2.33
CA LEU A 148 -0.18 12.06 -3.46
C LEU A 148 -0.11 13.05 -4.63
N ASP A 149 -0.26 14.34 -4.38
CA ASP A 149 -0.24 15.37 -5.42
C ASP A 149 1.15 15.51 -6.07
N LEU A 150 2.22 15.28 -5.30
CA LEU A 150 3.60 15.31 -5.79
C LEU A 150 3.94 14.09 -6.67
N ILE A 151 3.54 12.89 -6.22
CA ILE A 151 3.93 11.62 -6.86
C ILE A 151 2.99 11.26 -8.03
N ALA A 152 1.72 11.64 -7.91
CA ALA A 152 0.68 11.40 -8.89
C ALA A 152 -0.03 12.72 -9.24
N PRO A 153 0.67 13.68 -9.88
CA PRO A 153 0.02 14.90 -10.31
C PRO A 153 -1.19 14.51 -11.16
N LYS A 154 -2.35 15.09 -10.83
CA LYS A 154 -3.57 14.96 -11.64
C LYS A 154 -3.14 15.10 -13.09
N ARG A 155 -3.39 14.09 -13.94
CA ARG A 155 -3.17 14.20 -15.38
C ARG A 155 -3.95 15.44 -15.86
N GLY A 156 -3.26 16.56 -15.99
CA GLY A 156 -3.80 17.78 -16.56
C GLY A 156 -3.99 17.56 -18.05
N GLY A 157 -5.22 17.78 -18.52
CA GLY A 157 -5.60 18.03 -19.91
C GLY A 157 -4.87 17.22 -20.99
N ARG A 158 -5.40 16.05 -21.32
CA ARG A 158 -5.41 15.64 -22.73
C ARG A 158 -6.74 16.18 -23.28
N ASP A 159 -6.67 16.96 -24.35
CA ASP A 159 -7.81 17.56 -25.04
C ASP A 159 -8.80 16.47 -25.49
N ASP A 160 -9.75 16.12 -24.62
CA ASP A 160 -10.86 15.23 -24.96
C ASP A 160 -12.10 16.10 -25.16
N ALA A 161 -12.22 16.61 -26.38
CA ALA A 161 -13.51 16.88 -26.97
C ALA A 161 -14.29 15.55 -27.05
N HIS A 162 -15.02 15.22 -25.99
CA HIS A 162 -15.99 14.14 -25.99
C HIS A 162 -17.24 14.57 -25.20
N ASP A 163 -18.17 15.12 -25.98
CA ASP A 163 -19.61 14.91 -25.92
C ASP A 163 -20.23 14.61 -24.55
N ALA A 164 -21.00 15.58 -24.07
CA ALA A 164 -21.80 15.50 -22.86
C ALA A 164 -22.76 14.29 -22.89
N ARG A 165 -22.68 13.41 -21.89
CA ARG A 165 -23.77 12.49 -21.56
C ARG A 165 -24.32 12.79 -20.17
N PRO A 166 -25.65 12.85 -20.00
CA PRO A 166 -26.26 13.30 -18.76
C PRO A 166 -26.20 12.23 -17.67
N ARG A 167 -26.25 12.73 -16.43
CA ARG A 167 -26.26 12.04 -15.14
C ARG A 167 -27.32 10.94 -15.08
N GLY A 168 -26.88 9.67 -15.03
CA GLY A 168 -27.73 8.50 -14.81
C GLY A 168 -28.00 8.26 -13.31
N GLU A 169 -29.24 7.92 -13.01
CA GLU A 169 -29.86 7.72 -11.69
C GLU A 169 -29.27 6.55 -10.86
N PRO A 170 -29.48 6.52 -9.53
CA PRO A 170 -28.92 5.51 -8.65
C PRO A 170 -29.54 4.11 -8.86
N PHE A 171 -28.69 3.10 -8.72
CA PHE A 171 -29.00 1.68 -8.90
C PHE A 171 -29.98 1.17 -7.81
N PRO A 172 -31.10 0.50 -8.16
CA PRO A 172 -32.08 0.07 -7.17
C PRO A 172 -31.66 -1.23 -6.47
N ALA A 173 -31.70 -1.20 -5.12
CA ALA A 173 -31.59 -2.37 -4.27
C ALA A 173 -32.98 -3.00 -4.04
N LYS A 174 -33.21 -4.19 -4.59
CA LYS A 174 -34.20 -5.14 -4.07
C LYS A 174 -33.65 -6.56 -4.15
N ILE A 175 -33.20 -7.05 -2.99
CA ILE A 175 -32.94 -8.46 -2.72
C ILE A 175 -34.31 -9.14 -2.60
N ILE A 176 -34.59 -10.08 -3.51
CA ILE A 176 -35.76 -10.95 -3.42
C ILE A 176 -35.66 -11.77 -2.14
N GLY A 177 -36.67 -11.65 -1.30
CA GLY A 177 -36.89 -12.50 -0.14
C GLY A 177 -38.37 -12.84 0.00
N ARG A 178 -38.62 -14.16 0.10
CA ARG A 178 -39.68 -14.84 0.85
C ARG A 178 -40.87 -15.45 0.07
N SER A 179 -40.88 -16.78 0.14
CA SER A 179 -41.97 -17.77 0.37
C SER A 179 -43.42 -17.44 0.00
N ALA A 180 -44.12 -18.43 -0.57
CA ALA A 180 -45.37 -18.96 -0.01
C ALA A 180 -45.69 -20.36 -0.56
N ASN A 181 -46.14 -21.22 0.36
CA ASN A 181 -46.93 -22.42 0.15
C ASN A 181 -48.37 -22.07 -0.30
N ASP A 182 -49.11 -23.13 -0.66
CA ASP A 182 -50.57 -23.34 -0.56
C ASP A 182 -51.50 -23.04 -1.77
N SER A 183 -51.92 -24.16 -2.39
CA SER A 183 -53.31 -24.68 -2.46
C SER A 183 -54.06 -24.75 -3.81
N GLU A 184 -54.81 -25.87 -3.89
CA GLU A 184 -55.96 -26.23 -4.75
C GLU A 184 -55.67 -26.62 -6.22
N SER A 185 -56.14 -27.76 -6.73
CA SER A 185 -57.37 -28.53 -6.46
C SER A 185 -57.17 -30.04 -6.44
#